data_AF-A0A085TU60-F1
#
_entry.id   AF-A0A085TU60-F1
#
_cell.length_a   1.000
_cell.length_b   1.000
_cell.length_c   1.000
_cell.angle_alpha   90.00
_cell.angle_beta   90.00
_cell.angle_gamma   90.00
#
_symmetry.space_group_name_H-M   'P 1'
#
loop_
_entity.id
_entity.type
_entity.pdbx_description
1 polymer ?
#
loop_
_entity_poly.entity_id
_entity_poly.type
_entity_poly.pdbx_seq_one_letter_code
_entity_poly.pdbx_strand_id
1 'polypeptide(L)'
;MNDIIASRRLIPTPGPAPEDIIAGPDGMLYCGLQDGRILQLDPDTEAVKTVATVPGRPLGLEPLPDGRLLVCNSPNGLMRVGLLHISVRGIHLGNPDG
;
A
#
# COMPACT_ATOMS: atom_id res chain seq x y z
N MET A 1 18.37 26.45 13.25
CA MET A 1 17.10 25.73 12.97
C MET A 1 17.45 24.73 11.89
N ASN A 2 17.92 23.56 12.32
CA ASN A 2 18.98 22.80 11.62
C ASN A 2 18.41 21.72 10.70
N ASP A 3 18.92 21.68 9.46
CA ASP A 3 19.34 20.51 8.68
C ASP A 3 18.48 19.24 8.61
N ILE A 4 17.14 19.33 8.68
CA ILE A 4 16.23 18.20 8.39
C ILE A 4 16.35 17.70 6.92
N ILE A 5 17.09 18.43 6.06
CA ILE A 5 17.18 18.15 4.62
C ILE A 5 18.45 17.40 4.19
N ALA A 6 19.46 17.26 5.05
CA ALA A 6 20.81 16.89 4.62
C ALA A 6 20.96 15.41 4.21
N SER A 7 20.03 14.54 4.61
CA SER A 7 19.99 13.13 4.17
C SER A 7 18.59 12.77 3.68
N ARG A 8 18.41 12.77 2.36
CA ARG A 8 17.21 12.22 1.70
C ARG A 8 17.64 11.00 0.91
N ARG A 9 16.85 9.94 0.99
CA ARG A 9 17.05 8.72 0.21
C ARG A 9 15.83 8.47 -0.66
N LEU A 10 16.08 8.18 -1.93
CA LEU A 10 15.05 7.84 -2.90
C LEU A 10 15.00 6.33 -3.02
N ILE A 11 13.83 5.74 -2.75
CA ILE A 11 13.58 4.31 -2.99
C ILE A 11 12.73 4.21 -4.27
N PRO A 12 13.28 3.71 -5.40
CA PRO A 12 12.53 3.60 -6.64
C PRO A 12 11.42 2.55 -6.54
N THR A 13 10.23 2.88 -7.04
CA THR A 13 9.12 1.93 -7.18
C THR A 13 9.11 1.31 -8.59
N PRO A 14 8.74 0.03 -8.75
CA PRO A 14 8.65 -0.65 -10.04
C PRO A 14 7.36 -0.28 -10.79
N GLY A 15 6.98 1.00 -10.80
CA GLY A 15 5.76 1.51 -11.41
C GLY A 15 5.44 2.94 -10.96
N PRO A 16 4.53 3.62 -11.69
CA PRO A 16 4.23 5.02 -11.48
C PRO A 16 3.27 5.26 -10.31
N ALA A 17 3.25 6.51 -9.87
CA ALA A 17 2.27 7.08 -8.94
C ALA A 17 2.07 6.23 -7.67
N PRO A 18 3.13 6.10 -6.82
CA PRO A 18 2.94 5.63 -5.47
C PRO A 18 2.01 6.60 -4.72
N GLU A 19 0.92 6.07 -4.18
CA GLU A 19 -0.07 6.80 -3.39
C GLU A 19 -0.08 6.28 -1.97
N ASP A 20 -0.09 7.23 -1.02
CA ASP A 20 -0.02 7.02 0.42
C ASP A 20 1.12 6.11 0.90
N ILE A 21 1.69 6.40 2.07
CA ILE A 21 2.77 5.57 2.62
C ILE A 21 2.52 5.36 4.10
N ILE A 22 2.42 4.09 4.49
CA ILE A 22 2.33 3.69 5.88
C ILE A 22 3.57 2.92 6.31
N ALA A 23 3.96 3.08 7.57
CA ALA A 23 4.91 2.19 8.24
C ALA A 23 4.13 1.02 8.87
N GLY A 24 4.49 -0.20 8.50
CA GLY A 24 3.93 -1.40 9.10
C GLY A 24 4.57 -1.75 10.44
N PRO A 25 3.91 -2.61 11.24
CA PRO A 25 4.46 -3.09 12.52
C PRO A 25 5.71 -3.96 12.34
N ASP A 26 6.00 -4.41 11.11
CA ASP A 26 7.21 -5.16 10.74
C ASP A 26 8.40 -4.26 10.38
N GLY A 27 8.27 -2.94 10.54
CA GLY A 27 9.31 -1.96 10.19
C GLY A 27 9.42 -1.66 8.70
N MET A 28 8.57 -2.28 7.87
CA MET A 28 8.54 -2.07 6.42
C MET A 28 7.62 -0.91 6.06
N LEU A 29 7.84 -0.31 4.89
CA LEU A 29 6.93 0.68 4.31
C LEU A 29 5.99 0.02 3.31
N TYR A 30 4.78 0.56 3.17
CA TYR A 30 3.79 0.07 2.21
C TYR A 30 3.18 1.23 1.42
N CYS A 31 2.96 1.02 0.13
CA CYS A 31 2.29 1.98 -0.74
C CYS A 31 1.48 1.29 -1.85
N GLY A 32 0.48 2.00 -2.38
CA GLY A 32 -0.29 1.58 -3.53
C GLY A 32 0.27 2.15 -4.83
N LEU A 33 0.21 1.38 -5.94
CA LEU A 33 0.54 1.88 -7.28
C LEU A 33 -0.72 2.05 -8.14
N GLN A 34 -0.60 2.88 -9.18
CA GLN A 34 -1.68 3.12 -10.14
C GLN A 34 -2.25 1.85 -10.80
N ASP A 35 -1.45 0.79 -10.93
CA ASP A 35 -1.84 -0.48 -11.55
C ASP A 35 -2.44 -1.51 -10.57
N GLY A 36 -2.79 -1.07 -9.36
CA GLY A 36 -3.48 -1.89 -8.37
C GLY A 36 -2.55 -2.70 -7.47
N ARG A 37 -1.23 -2.67 -7.70
CA ARG A 37 -0.26 -3.33 -6.81
C ARG A 37 -0.15 -2.58 -5.48
N ILE A 38 -0.02 -3.34 -4.40
CA ILE A 38 0.41 -2.87 -3.09
C ILE A 38 1.83 -3.39 -2.88
N LEU A 39 2.76 -2.47 -2.65
CA LEU A 39 4.17 -2.76 -2.44
C LEU A 39 4.48 -2.83 -0.96
N GLN A 40 5.45 -3.67 -0.61
CA GLN A 40 6.23 -3.58 0.62
C GLN A 40 7.64 -3.14 0.22
N LEU A 41 8.17 -2.14 0.93
CA LEU A 41 9.51 -1.60 0.74
C LEU A 41 10.31 -1.72 2.03
N ASP A 42 11.50 -2.30 1.92
CA ASP A 42 12.48 -2.32 3.00
C ASP A 42 13.20 -0.96 3.03
N PRO A 43 13.00 -0.16 4.10
CA PRO A 43 13.64 1.13 4.16
C PRO A 43 15.15 0.98 4.27
N ASP A 44 15.74 -0.08 4.81
CA ASP A 44 17.19 -0.17 4.99
C ASP A 44 17.90 -0.71 3.75
N THR A 45 17.30 -1.69 3.07
CA THR A 45 17.94 -2.37 1.92
C THR A 45 17.43 -1.92 0.56
N GLU A 46 16.39 -1.07 0.52
CA GLU A 46 15.70 -0.65 -0.71
C GLU A 46 15.03 -1.80 -1.48
N ALA A 47 14.86 -2.96 -0.83
CA ALA A 47 14.19 -4.09 -1.45
C ALA A 47 12.70 -3.77 -1.61
N VAL A 48 12.16 -4.02 -2.80
CA VAL A 48 10.75 -3.79 -3.10
C VAL A 48 10.12 -5.08 -3.60
N LYS A 49 8.96 -5.42 -3.05
CA LYS A 49 8.14 -6.54 -3.55
C LYS A 49 6.67 -6.20 -3.56
N THR A 50 5.93 -6.84 -4.45
CA THR A 50 4.46 -6.76 -4.44
C THR A 50 3.93 -7.73 -3.38
N VAL A 51 3.08 -7.26 -2.48
CA VAL A 51 2.49 -8.08 -1.40
C VAL A 51 1.00 -8.34 -1.59
N ALA A 52 0.35 -7.55 -2.44
CA ALA A 52 -1.05 -7.69 -2.80
C ALA A 52 -1.34 -7.00 -4.14
N THR A 53 -2.43 -7.39 -4.78
CA THR A 53 -2.99 -6.70 -5.94
C THR A 53 -4.49 -6.55 -5.74
N VAL A 54 -5.02 -5.37 -6.04
CA VAL A 54 -6.46 -5.08 -6.06
C VAL A 54 -6.90 -4.68 -7.46
N PRO A 55 -8.17 -4.91 -7.87
CA PRO A 55 -8.72 -4.24 -9.04
C PRO A 55 -8.77 -2.73 -8.79
N GLY A 56 -8.46 -1.87 -9.76
CA GLY A 56 -8.51 -0.42 -9.56
C GLY A 56 -7.20 0.17 -9.01
N ARG A 57 -7.30 1.34 -8.37
CA ARG A 57 -6.16 2.13 -7.87
C ARG A 57 -6.26 2.33 -6.35
N PRO A 58 -5.38 1.72 -5.54
CA PRO A 58 -5.22 2.05 -4.13
C PRO A 58 -4.71 3.49 -3.98
N LEU A 59 -5.44 4.30 -3.24
CA LEU A 59 -5.17 5.72 -2.99
C LEU A 59 -4.83 6.02 -1.52
N GLY A 60 -5.18 5.12 -0.61
CA GLY A 60 -4.92 5.24 0.81
C GLY A 60 -4.90 3.88 1.49
N LEU A 61 -4.04 3.71 2.48
CA LEU A 61 -3.80 2.47 3.20
C LEU A 61 -3.87 2.72 4.72
N GLU A 62 -4.50 1.82 5.46
CA GLU A 62 -4.47 1.84 6.93
C GLU A 62 -4.33 0.41 7.46
N PRO A 63 -3.37 0.12 8.37
CA PRO A 63 -3.25 -1.19 8.97
C PRO A 63 -4.46 -1.50 9.86
N LEU A 64 -4.95 -2.73 9.76
CA LEU A 64 -6.01 -3.25 10.62
C LEU A 64 -5.42 -4.16 11.72
N PRO A 65 -6.06 -4.24 12.91
CA PRO A 65 -5.59 -5.10 14.00
C PRO A 65 -5.48 -6.59 13.66
N ASP A 66 -6.16 -7.06 12.60
CA ASP A 66 -6.13 -8.44 12.13
C ASP A 66 -4.98 -8.74 11.15
N GLY A 67 -4.04 -7.79 10.97
CA GLY A 67 -2.89 -7.92 10.07
C GLY A 67 -3.21 -7.68 8.59
N ARG A 68 -4.40 -7.14 8.28
CA ARG A 68 -4.81 -6.74 6.92
C ARG A 68 -4.67 -5.24 6.73
N LEU A 69 -4.95 -4.76 5.51
CA LEU A 69 -5.08 -3.35 5.20
C LEU A 69 -6.55 -2.99 4.93
N LEU A 70 -6.98 -1.83 5.43
CA LEU A 70 -8.09 -1.09 4.85
C LEU A 70 -7.54 -0.24 3.70
N VAL A 71 -8.15 -0.33 2.53
CA VAL A 71 -7.69 0.32 1.31
C VAL A 71 -8.79 1.21 0.74
N CYS A 72 -8.51 2.50 0.58
CA CYS A 72 -9.30 3.40 -0.24
C CYS A 72 -8.96 3.15 -1.70
N ASN A 73 -9.82 2.46 -2.43
CA ASN A 73 -9.51 1.94 -3.75
C ASN A 73 -10.46 2.51 -4.81
N SER A 74 -9.95 3.26 -5.79
CA SER A 74 -10.78 3.86 -6.83
C SER A 74 -10.91 2.94 -8.05
N PRO A 75 -12.11 2.77 -8.63
CA PRO A 75 -13.40 3.33 -8.22
C PRO A 75 -14.15 2.46 -7.19
N ASN A 76 -13.53 1.41 -6.67
CA ASN A 76 -14.15 0.36 -5.87
C ASN A 76 -14.38 0.68 -4.38
N GLY A 77 -14.38 1.94 -3.96
CA GLY A 77 -14.59 2.33 -2.56
C GLY A 77 -13.62 1.70 -1.56
N LEU A 78 -14.10 1.35 -0.36
CA LEU A 78 -13.29 0.75 0.69
C LEU A 78 -13.17 -0.76 0.51
N MET A 79 -11.96 -1.29 0.66
CA MET A 79 -11.68 -2.71 0.58
C MET A 79 -10.82 -3.17 1.76
N ARG A 80 -11.14 -4.33 2.33
CA ARG A 80 -10.23 -5.01 3.26
C ARG A 80 -9.36 -6.00 2.49
N VAL A 81 -8.04 -5.87 2.59
CA VAL A 81 -7.05 -6.57 1.78
C VAL A 81 -6.09 -7.38 2.66
N GLY A 82 -6.01 -8.68 2.42
CA GLY A 82 -5.01 -9.54 3.06
C GLY A 82 -3.65 -9.44 2.37
N LEU A 83 -2.58 -9.47 3.17
CA LEU A 83 -1.19 -9.41 2.70
C LEU A 83 -0.63 -10.83 2.62
N LEU A 84 -0.98 -11.58 1.58
CA LEU A 84 -0.38 -12.88 1.26
C LEU A 84 -0.01 -12.89 -0.21
N HIS A 85 1.21 -13.36 -0.51
CA HIS A 85 1.67 -13.50 -1.88
C HIS A 85 0.69 -14.46 -2.59
N ILE A 86 0.05 -13.93 -3.64
CA ILE A 86 -0.92 -14.57 -4.54
C ILE A 86 -2.37 -14.58 -4.02
N SER A 87 -3.19 -13.76 -4.71
CA SER A 87 -4.65 -13.59 -4.63
C SER A 87 -5.24 -13.00 -3.33
N VAL A 88 -5.55 -11.70 -3.38
CA VAL A 88 -6.39 -11.00 -2.41
C VAL A 88 -7.86 -11.32 -2.69
N ARG A 89 -8.57 -11.91 -1.73
CA ARG A 89 -10.04 -11.81 -1.68
C ARG A 89 -10.40 -10.50 -1.01
N GLY A 90 -10.53 -9.45 -1.81
CA GLY A 90 -11.04 -8.17 -1.34
C GLY A 90 -12.50 -8.35 -0.96
N ILE A 91 -12.85 -8.02 0.28
CA ILE A 91 -14.25 -7.84 0.65
C ILE A 91 -14.53 -6.36 0.40
N HIS A 92 -15.39 -6.07 -0.57
CA HIS A 92 -15.90 -4.73 -0.81
C HIS A 92 -16.73 -4.32 0.40
N LEU A 93 -16.40 -3.19 1.02
CA LEU A 93 -17.12 -2.64 2.17
C LEU A 93 -18.10 -1.52 1.75
N GLY A 94 -18.45 -1.46 0.46
CA GLY A 94 -19.34 -0.44 -0.11
C GLY A 94 -20.81 -0.87 -0.23
N ASN A 95 -21.66 0.14 -0.36
CA ASN A 95 -23.13 0.10 -0.38
C ASN A 95 -23.68 -0.98 -1.37
N PRO A 96 -24.69 -1.80 -1.01
CA PRO A 96 -25.21 -2.87 -1.87
C PRO A 96 -25.88 -2.42 -3.19
N ASP A 97 -26.05 -1.11 -3.42
CA ASP A 97 -26.80 -0.56 -4.55
C ASP A 97 -25.92 0.09 -5.64
N GLY A 98 -24.79 -0.55 -5.97
CA GLY A 98 -23.94 -0.17 -7.11
C GLY A 98 -24.21 -1.04 -8.35
#